data_AF-A0A9D5SYW1-F1
#
_entry.id   AF-A0A9D5SYW1-F1
#
_cell.length_a   1.000
_cell.length_b   1.000
_cell.length_c   1.000
_cell.angle_alpha   90.00
_cell.angle_beta   90.00
_cell.angle_gamma   90.00
#
_symmetry.space_group_name_H-M   'P 1'
#
loop_
_entity.id
_entity.type
_entity.pdbx_description
1 polymer ?
#
loop_
_entity_poly.entity_id
_entity_poly.type
_entity_poly.pdbx_seq_one_letter_code
_entity_poly.pdbx_strand_id
1 'polypeptide(L)'
;MGIPLPLLGELLSIGGKSLAEFMYLFLLGYFVFADEKIIEKAEKYRLILFGTGVAASILNVYLFIWSDGEYEVLNNITDCVSEWIMIIALIGMAKRYLNFSGKVSDYMKTRSFLYYIYHFVWVVVFQYVLYAIFGNNTLVLFAGTLLLAAIATFACCEISIRIPFLCFLTGTKSRSK
;
A
#
# COMPACT_ATOMS: atom_id res chain seq x y z
N MET A 1 11.86 -1.32 11.90
CA MET A 1 10.45 -0.91 12.01
C MET A 1 10.32 -0.19 13.34
N GLY A 2 10.29 1.14 13.27
CA GLY A 2 10.57 2.05 14.39
C GLY A 2 9.43 2.25 15.38
N ILE A 3 8.59 1.24 15.63
CA ILE A 3 7.65 1.27 16.75
C ILE A 3 8.04 0.16 17.70
N PRO A 4 8.62 0.47 18.87
CA PRO A 4 8.78 -0.51 19.92
C PRO A 4 7.39 -0.80 20.49
N LEU A 5 6.68 -1.75 19.90
CA LEU A 5 5.56 -2.45 20.53
C LEU A 5 6.08 -3.80 21.06
N PRO A 6 6.96 -3.81 22.08
CA PRO A 6 7.61 -5.03 22.57
C PRO A 6 6.60 -6.07 23.08
N LEU A 7 5.39 -5.64 23.47
CA LEU A 7 4.31 -6.51 23.94
C LEU A 7 3.52 -7.19 22.81
N LEU A 8 3.54 -6.66 21.58
CA LEU A 8 2.84 -7.26 20.44
C LEU A 8 3.79 -8.01 19.49
N GLY A 9 5.09 -7.71 19.51
CA GLY A 9 6.10 -8.30 18.63
C GLY A 9 6.24 -9.83 18.69
N GLU A 10 5.91 -10.44 19.83
CA GLU A 10 5.98 -11.91 20.01
C GLU A 10 4.64 -12.62 19.77
N LEU A 11 3.53 -11.89 19.77
CA LEU A 11 2.20 -12.47 19.62
C LEU A 11 1.92 -12.76 18.13
N LEU A 12 1.68 -14.02 17.76
CA LEU A 12 1.43 -14.41 16.36
C LEU A 12 2.58 -14.01 15.41
N SER A 13 3.83 -14.23 15.83
CA SER A 13 5.00 -14.01 14.97
C SER A 13 5.11 -15.09 13.89
N ILE A 14 5.01 -14.70 12.63
CA ILE A 14 5.22 -15.57 11.46
C ILE A 14 6.36 -14.96 10.64
N GLY A 15 7.48 -15.69 10.53
CA GLY A 15 8.64 -15.23 9.76
C GLY A 15 9.37 -14.01 10.35
N GLY A 16 9.37 -13.84 11.67
CA GLY A 16 10.03 -12.72 12.36
C GLY A 16 9.25 -11.40 12.33
N LYS A 17 7.97 -11.45 11.91
CA LYS A 17 7.05 -10.32 11.86
C LYS A 17 5.78 -10.66 12.65
N SER A 18 5.39 -9.79 13.57
CA SER A 18 4.17 -9.97 14.36
C SER A 18 2.94 -9.61 13.56
N LEU A 19 2.07 -10.59 13.30
CA LEU A 19 0.76 -10.33 12.70
C LEU A 19 -0.07 -9.38 13.58
N ALA A 20 0.02 -9.53 14.90
CA ALA A 20 -0.72 -8.70 15.85
C ALA A 20 -0.32 -7.22 15.77
N GLU A 21 0.97 -6.93 15.59
CA GLU A 21 1.49 -5.57 15.41
C GLU A 21 0.94 -4.93 14.12
N PHE A 22 1.01 -5.63 12.99
CA PHE A 22 0.46 -5.10 11.73
C PHE A 22 -1.05 -4.91 11.78
N MET A 23 -1.77 -5.84 12.41
CA MET A 23 -3.22 -5.70 12.61
C MET A 23 -3.54 -4.47 13.48
N TYR A 24 -2.77 -4.24 14.54
CA TYR A 24 -2.92 -3.06 15.38
C TYR A 24 -2.68 -1.76 14.60
N LEU A 25 -1.59 -1.67 13.84
CA LEU A 25 -1.29 -0.50 13.00
C LEU A 25 -2.36 -0.27 11.93
N PHE A 26 -2.85 -1.33 11.31
CA PHE A 26 -3.95 -1.27 10.35
C PHE A 26 -5.23 -0.70 10.99
N LEU A 27 -5.62 -1.21 12.17
CA LEU A 27 -6.78 -0.72 12.91
C LEU A 27 -6.61 0.75 13.33
N LEU A 28 -5.42 1.12 13.81
CA LEU A 28 -5.12 2.50 14.18
C LEU A 28 -5.30 3.44 12.98
N GLY A 29 -4.72 3.09 11.83
CA GLY A 29 -4.92 3.84 10.58
C GLY A 29 -6.40 3.92 10.19
N TYR A 30 -7.13 2.81 10.26
CA TYR A 30 -8.56 2.77 9.98
C TYR A 30 -9.35 3.74 10.88
N PHE A 31 -9.12 3.75 12.19
CA PHE A 31 -9.82 4.65 13.10
C PHE A 31 -9.48 6.12 12.86
N VAL A 32 -8.21 6.43 12.60
CA VAL A 32 -7.78 7.81 12.29
C VAL A 32 -8.41 8.31 10.99
N PHE A 33 -8.48 7.47 9.95
CA PHE A 33 -9.04 7.87 8.66
C PHE A 33 -10.56 7.64 8.55
N ALA A 34 -11.22 7.06 9.55
CA ALA A 34 -12.68 6.91 9.58
C ALA A 34 -13.41 8.24 9.77
N ASP A 35 -12.78 9.23 10.40
CA ASP A 35 -13.36 10.58 10.56
C ASP A 35 -13.09 11.43 9.31
N GLU A 36 -14.15 11.78 8.58
CA GLU A 36 -14.05 12.63 7.38
C GLU A 36 -13.39 13.98 7.66
N LYS A 37 -13.52 14.53 8.87
CA LYS A 37 -12.88 15.79 9.27
C LYS A 37 -11.36 15.70 9.22
N ILE A 38 -10.80 14.54 9.56
CA ILE A 38 -9.35 14.29 9.49
C ILE A 38 -8.90 14.30 8.04
N ILE A 39 -9.68 13.67 7.15
CA ILE A 39 -9.36 13.64 5.71
C ILE A 39 -9.50 15.04 5.07
N GLU A 40 -10.51 15.83 5.45
CA GLU A 40 -10.65 17.22 5.00
C GLU A 40 -9.48 18.11 5.45
N LYS A 41 -9.04 17.95 6.70
CA LYS A 41 -7.87 18.67 7.21
C LYS A 41 -6.60 18.25 6.46
N ALA A 42 -6.44 16.95 6.19
CA ALA A 42 -5.34 16.44 5.38
C ALA A 42 -5.35 17.00 3.95
N GLU A 43 -6.52 17.10 3.30
CA GLU A 43 -6.66 17.71 1.98
C GLU A 43 -6.25 19.21 1.97
N LYS A 44 -6.69 19.96 3.00
CA LYS A 44 -6.39 21.39 3.14
C LYS A 44 -4.89 21.66 3.30
N TYR A 45 -4.21 20.85 4.10
CA TYR A 45 -2.77 21.02 4.38
C TYR A 45 -1.87 20.12 3.52
N ARG A 46 -2.40 19.49 2.47
CA ARG A 46 -1.71 18.44 1.69
C ARG A 46 -0.31 18.82 1.21
N LEU A 47 -0.13 20.05 0.72
CA LEU A 47 1.16 20.49 0.17
C LEU A 47 2.18 20.74 1.27
N ILE A 48 1.74 21.25 2.42
CA ILE A 48 2.60 21.45 3.58
C ILE A 48 3.03 20.09 4.11
N LEU A 49 2.07 19.17 4.32
CA LEU A 49 2.34 17.81 4.77
C LEU A 49 3.25 17.06 3.79
N PHE A 50 3.01 17.19 2.49
CA PHE A 50 3.87 16.58 1.47
C PHE A 50 5.29 17.15 1.52
N GLY A 51 5.43 18.48 1.60
CA GLY A 51 6.73 19.15 1.72
C GLY A 51 7.49 18.70 2.98
N THR A 52 6.82 18.63 4.13
CA THR A 52 7.44 18.15 5.38
C THR A 52 7.78 16.66 5.32
N GLY A 53 6.93 15.84 4.70
CA GLY A 53 7.16 14.41 4.53
C GLY A 53 8.38 14.15 3.65
N VAL A 54 8.50 14.87 2.52
CA VAL A 54 9.65 14.79 1.61
C VAL A 54 10.93 15.29 2.29
N ALA A 55 10.87 16.40 3.02
CA ALA A 55 12.02 16.90 3.77
C ALA A 55 12.51 15.89 4.81
N ALA A 56 11.58 15.27 5.54
CA ALA A 56 11.90 14.17 6.46
C ALA A 56 12.49 12.96 5.71
N SER A 57 11.93 12.56 4.56
CA SER A 57 12.50 11.44 3.77
C SER A 57 13.93 11.71 3.32
N ILE A 58 14.22 12.93 2.85
CA ILE A 58 15.56 13.32 2.40
C ILE A 58 16.53 13.29 3.58
N LEU A 59 16.12 13.81 4.74
CA LEU A 59 16.92 13.77 5.97
C LEU A 59 17.17 12.33 6.42
N ASN A 60 16.17 11.45 6.32
CA ASN A 60 16.29 10.03 6.65
C ASN A 60 17.36 9.35 5.78
N VAL A 61 17.27 9.53 4.46
CA VAL A 61 18.24 8.97 3.51
C VAL A 61 19.63 9.55 3.76
N TYR A 62 19.73 10.85 4.08
CA TYR A 62 20.99 11.49 4.41
C TYR A 62 21.64 10.88 5.66
N LEU A 63 20.86 10.73 6.74
CA LEU A 63 21.33 10.13 7.99
C LEU A 63 21.66 8.64 7.85
N PHE A 64 21.01 7.92 6.94
CA PHE A 64 21.25 6.49 6.74
C PHE A 64 22.47 6.20 5.85
N ILE A 65 22.68 6.96 4.77
CA ILE A 65 23.71 6.66 3.75
C ILE A 65 24.98 7.50 3.93
N TRP A 66 24.85 8.77 4.28
CA TRP A 66 25.94 9.75 4.21
C TRP A 66 26.42 10.27 5.56
N SER A 67 25.71 9.97 6.65
CA SER A 67 26.19 10.32 7.98
C SER A 67 27.21 9.29 8.45
N ASP A 68 28.46 9.71 8.58
CA ASP A 68 29.53 8.91 9.20
C ASP A 68 29.32 8.70 10.72
N GLY A 69 28.32 9.36 11.33
CA GLY A 69 27.94 9.21 12.74
C GLY A 69 26.76 8.26 12.96
N GLU A 70 26.82 7.44 14.01
CA GLU A 70 25.76 6.52 14.44
C GLU A 70 24.57 7.27 15.10
N TYR A 71 23.78 7.98 14.29
CA TYR A 71 22.55 8.66 14.75
C TYR A 71 21.31 7.77 14.59
N GLU A 72 21.37 6.54 15.11
CA GLU A 72 20.29 5.54 14.95
C GLU A 72 18.94 6.03 15.48
N VAL A 73 18.93 6.73 16.62
CA VAL A 73 17.70 7.27 17.21
C VAL A 73 17.08 8.36 16.33
N LEU A 74 17.90 9.28 15.83
CA LEU A 74 17.43 10.38 14.99
C LEU A 74 16.94 9.87 13.63
N ASN A 75 17.62 8.87 13.07
CA ASN A 75 17.23 8.17 11.85
C ASN A 75 15.85 7.53 12.04
N ASN A 76 15.65 6.71 13.08
CA ASN A 76 14.36 6.08 13.37
C ASN A 76 13.22 7.09 13.58
N ILE A 77 13.47 8.22 14.25
CA ILE A 77 12.46 9.28 14.42
C ILE A 77 12.12 9.88 13.06
N THR A 78 13.11 10.19 12.25
CA THR A 78 12.93 10.82 10.94
C THR A 78 12.19 9.87 9.98
N ASP A 79 12.52 8.58 10.01
CA ASP A 79 11.84 7.52 9.28
C ASP A 79 10.35 7.46 9.65
N CYS A 80 10.05 7.32 10.94
CA CYS A 80 8.67 7.24 11.44
C CYS A 80 7.87 8.50 11.09
N VAL A 81 8.44 9.69 11.31
CA VAL A 81 7.80 10.97 10.95
C VAL A 81 7.55 11.05 9.45
N SER A 82 8.52 10.63 8.64
CA SER A 82 8.39 10.63 7.19
C SER A 82 7.25 9.72 6.74
N GLU A 83 7.20 8.47 7.23
CA GLU A 83 6.16 7.51 6.87
C GLU A 83 4.76 8.03 7.21
N TRP A 84 4.53 8.44 8.47
CA TRP A 84 3.22 8.90 8.93
C TRP A 84 2.76 10.17 8.20
N ILE A 85 3.62 11.17 8.09
CA ILE A 85 3.28 12.44 7.42
C ILE A 85 3.05 12.20 5.93
N MET A 86 3.88 11.39 5.29
CA MET A 86 3.75 11.08 3.87
C MET A 86 2.43 10.36 3.58
N ILE A 87 2.05 9.37 4.38
CA ILE A 87 0.77 8.66 4.22
C ILE A 87 -0.40 9.64 4.30
N ILE A 88 -0.43 10.52 5.31
CA ILE A 88 -1.51 11.51 5.46
C ILE A 88 -1.52 12.49 4.27
N ALA A 89 -0.35 12.94 3.82
CA ALA A 89 -0.22 13.82 2.66
C ALA A 89 -0.74 13.18 1.37
N LEU A 90 -0.37 11.92 1.12
CA LEU A 90 -0.81 11.14 -0.04
C LEU A 90 -2.32 10.92 -0.01
N ILE A 91 -2.91 10.59 1.14
CA ILE A 91 -4.36 10.43 1.29
C ILE A 91 -5.08 11.77 1.04
N GLY A 92 -4.58 12.87 1.58
CA GLY A 92 -5.13 14.21 1.32
C GLY A 92 -5.04 14.61 -0.16
N MET A 93 -3.95 14.27 -0.85
CA MET A 93 -3.81 14.45 -2.29
C MET A 93 -4.75 13.54 -3.09
N ALA A 94 -4.91 12.28 -2.68
CA ALA A 94 -5.83 11.34 -3.31
C ALA A 94 -7.28 11.85 -3.21
N LYS A 95 -7.70 12.37 -2.05
CA LYS A 95 -9.03 12.99 -1.90
C LYS A 95 -9.23 14.15 -2.87
N ARG A 96 -8.22 15.00 -3.08
CA ARG A 96 -8.33 16.12 -4.03
C ARG A 96 -8.34 15.68 -5.48
N TYR A 97 -7.37 14.85 -5.86
CA TYR A 97 -6.98 14.63 -7.24
C TYR A 97 -7.40 13.27 -7.79
N LEU A 98 -7.92 12.36 -6.96
CA LEU A 98 -8.37 11.03 -7.40
C LEU A 98 -9.84 10.78 -7.07
N ASN A 99 -10.52 11.73 -6.42
CA ASN A 99 -11.96 11.64 -6.11
C ASN A 99 -12.82 12.09 -7.30
N PHE A 100 -12.75 11.33 -8.39
CA PHE A 100 -13.59 11.57 -9.58
C PHE A 100 -14.73 10.57 -9.63
N SER A 101 -15.94 11.05 -9.92
CA SER A 101 -17.11 10.23 -10.23
C SER A 101 -17.30 10.19 -11.75
N GLY A 102 -17.15 9.00 -12.32
CA GLY A 102 -17.26 8.79 -13.76
C GLY A 102 -17.41 7.31 -14.08
N LYS A 103 -17.78 7.00 -15.34
CA LYS A 103 -18.07 5.62 -15.76
C LYS A 103 -16.94 4.63 -15.45
N VAL A 104 -15.69 5.06 -15.59
CA VAL A 104 -14.51 4.25 -15.28
C VAL A 104 -14.34 4.05 -13.78
N SER A 105 -14.56 5.10 -12.98
CA SER A 105 -14.48 5.04 -11.52
C SER A 105 -15.56 4.11 -10.95
N ASP A 106 -16.79 4.22 -11.43
CA ASP A 106 -17.89 3.32 -11.03
C ASP A 106 -17.62 1.87 -11.45
N TYR A 107 -17.08 1.67 -12.66
CA TYR A 107 -16.69 0.34 -13.14
C TYR A 107 -15.63 -0.32 -12.24
N MET A 108 -14.61 0.46 -11.84
CA MET A 108 -13.51 -0.02 -10.99
C MET A 108 -13.94 -0.16 -9.53
N LYS A 109 -14.85 0.68 -9.03
CA LYS A 109 -15.37 0.61 -7.66
C LYS A 109 -16.01 -0.73 -7.34
N THR A 110 -16.74 -1.33 -8.28
CA THR A 110 -17.33 -2.67 -8.09
C THR A 110 -16.27 -3.78 -8.09
N ARG A 111 -15.10 -3.54 -8.69
CA ARG A 111 -14.03 -4.54 -8.91
C ARG A 111 -12.81 -4.34 -8.03
N SER A 112 -12.75 -3.26 -7.26
CA SER A 112 -11.59 -2.89 -6.44
C SER A 112 -11.23 -3.99 -5.45
N PHE A 113 -12.24 -4.62 -4.84
CA PHE A 113 -12.03 -5.73 -3.91
C PHE A 113 -11.47 -6.99 -4.58
N LEU A 114 -11.96 -7.33 -5.78
CA LEU A 114 -11.41 -8.43 -6.59
C LEU A 114 -9.95 -8.15 -6.98
N TYR A 115 -9.67 -6.91 -7.39
CA TYR A 115 -8.33 -6.49 -7.78
C TYR A 115 -7.37 -6.64 -6.61
N TYR A 116 -7.77 -6.25 -5.40
CA TYR A 116 -6.99 -6.41 -4.18
C TYR A 116 -6.63 -7.87 -3.89
N ILE A 117 -7.60 -8.80 -4.00
CA ILE A 117 -7.37 -10.22 -3.72
C ILE A 117 -6.40 -10.84 -4.74
N TYR A 118 -6.64 -10.65 -6.04
CA TYR A 118 -5.86 -11.32 -7.07
C TYR A 118 -4.48 -10.70 -7.30
N HIS A 119 -4.35 -9.39 -7.10
CA HIS A 119 -3.11 -8.64 -7.35
C HIS A 119 -1.90 -9.29 -6.69
N PHE A 120 -1.98 -9.55 -5.38
CA PHE A 120 -0.82 -10.01 -4.62
C PHE A 120 -0.32 -11.38 -5.10
N VAL A 121 -1.24 -12.30 -5.41
CA VAL A 121 -0.90 -13.65 -5.91
C VAL A 121 -0.10 -13.55 -7.21
N TRP A 122 -0.57 -12.75 -8.17
CA TRP A 122 0.09 -12.60 -9.46
C TRP A 122 1.42 -11.86 -9.37
N VAL A 123 1.54 -10.86 -8.51
CA VAL A 123 2.82 -10.17 -8.27
C VAL A 123 3.88 -11.17 -7.81
N VAL A 124 3.57 -12.03 -6.83
CA VAL A 124 4.53 -13.01 -6.31
C VAL A 124 4.93 -14.03 -7.39
N VAL A 125 3.96 -14.55 -8.14
CA VAL A 125 4.21 -15.53 -9.21
C VAL A 125 5.10 -14.93 -10.30
N PHE A 126 4.76 -13.76 -10.83
CA PHE A 126 5.55 -13.15 -11.90
C PHE A 126 6.92 -12.69 -11.43
N GLN A 127 7.05 -12.21 -10.19
CA GLN A 127 8.35 -11.88 -9.63
C GLN A 127 9.27 -13.11 -9.61
N TYR A 128 8.76 -14.26 -9.17
CA TYR A 128 9.55 -15.51 -9.13
C TYR A 128 9.91 -16.00 -10.54
N VAL A 129 8.94 -16.01 -11.47
CA VAL A 129 9.14 -16.46 -12.84
C VAL A 129 10.11 -15.54 -13.60
N LEU A 130 9.94 -14.23 -13.51
CA LEU A 130 10.82 -13.28 -14.18
C LEU A 130 12.24 -13.32 -13.62
N TYR A 131 12.39 -13.52 -12.30
CA TYR A 131 13.70 -13.71 -11.69
C TYR A 131 14.41 -14.96 -12.23
N ALA A 132 13.68 -16.06 -12.43
CA ALA A 132 14.25 -17.28 -12.99
C ALA A 132 14.71 -17.13 -14.45
N ILE A 133 14.07 -16.24 -15.24
CA ILE A 133 14.36 -16.06 -16.67
C ILE A 133 15.40 -14.96 -16.92
N PHE A 134 15.21 -13.79 -16.29
CA PHE A 134 15.99 -12.58 -16.55
C PHE A 134 17.07 -12.31 -15.50
N GLY A 135 17.17 -13.14 -14.46
CA GLY A 135 18.13 -12.96 -13.38
C GLY A 135 17.92 -11.66 -12.62
N ASN A 136 19.01 -10.94 -12.36
CA ASN A 136 19.01 -9.77 -11.45
C ASN A 136 18.79 -8.41 -12.15
N ASN A 137 18.13 -8.36 -13.30
CA ASN A 137 17.87 -7.08 -13.97
C ASN A 137 16.69 -6.35 -13.30
N THR A 138 17.00 -5.46 -12.36
CA THR A 138 16.02 -4.80 -11.48
C THR A 138 14.90 -4.07 -12.23
N LEU A 139 15.22 -3.39 -13.33
CA LEU A 139 14.22 -2.66 -14.12
C LEU A 139 13.23 -3.61 -14.79
N VAL A 140 13.72 -4.72 -15.34
CA VAL A 140 12.88 -5.74 -15.99
C VAL A 140 12.02 -6.45 -14.96
N LEU A 141 12.58 -6.80 -13.79
CA LEU A 141 11.82 -7.42 -12.72
C LEU A 141 10.70 -6.49 -12.24
N PHE A 142 11.01 -5.22 -11.95
CA PHE A 142 10.01 -4.29 -11.45
C PHE A 142 8.92 -3.98 -12.49
N ALA A 143 9.31 -3.50 -13.67
CA ALA A 143 8.37 -3.10 -14.71
C ALA A 143 7.62 -4.31 -15.28
N GLY A 144 8.30 -5.43 -15.48
CA GLY A 144 7.73 -6.67 -15.98
C GLY A 144 6.70 -7.25 -15.01
N THR A 145 7.05 -7.38 -13.73
CA THR A 145 6.10 -7.88 -12.71
C THR A 145 4.90 -6.96 -12.60
N LEU A 146 5.10 -5.64 -12.58
CA LEU A 146 4.01 -4.68 -12.48
C LEU A 146 3.01 -4.81 -13.65
N LEU A 147 3.51 -4.84 -14.88
CA LEU A 147 2.66 -4.92 -16.08
C LEU A 147 1.96 -6.27 -16.19
N LEU A 148 2.69 -7.38 -16.02
CA LEU A 148 2.12 -8.72 -16.12
C LEU A 148 1.11 -8.99 -15.02
N ALA A 149 1.42 -8.60 -13.77
CA ALA A 149 0.50 -8.77 -12.66
C ALA A 149 -0.77 -7.93 -12.86
N ALA A 150 -0.66 -6.69 -13.35
CA ALA A 150 -1.84 -5.87 -13.63
C ALA A 150 -2.75 -6.51 -14.69
N ILE A 151 -2.17 -7.01 -15.79
CA ILE A 151 -2.92 -7.67 -16.87
C ILE A 151 -3.59 -8.96 -16.37
N ALA A 152 -2.85 -9.83 -15.67
CA ALA A 152 -3.38 -11.07 -15.15
C ALA A 152 -4.47 -10.84 -14.10
N THR A 153 -4.27 -9.87 -13.21
CA THR A 153 -5.27 -9.47 -12.22
C THR A 153 -6.55 -8.99 -12.90
N PHE A 154 -6.44 -8.13 -13.91
CA PHE A 154 -7.59 -7.67 -14.67
C PHE A 154 -8.34 -8.82 -15.36
N ALA A 155 -7.62 -9.74 -15.99
CA ALA A 155 -8.21 -10.92 -16.62
C ALA A 155 -8.93 -11.81 -15.60
N CYS A 156 -8.30 -12.09 -14.45
CA CYS A 156 -8.91 -12.86 -13.37
C CYS A 156 -10.15 -12.20 -12.80
N CYS A 157 -10.15 -10.88 -12.61
CA CYS A 157 -11.33 -10.13 -12.18
C CYS A 157 -12.49 -10.32 -13.16
N GLU A 158 -12.25 -10.18 -14.47
CA GLU A 158 -13.29 -10.34 -15.49
C GLU A 158 -13.83 -11.77 -15.60
N ILE A 159 -12.96 -12.78 -15.40
CA ILE A 159 -13.38 -14.19 -15.37
C ILE A 159 -14.22 -14.48 -14.12
N SER A 160 -13.79 -13.98 -12.96
CA SER A 160 -14.44 -14.25 -11.67
C SER A 160 -15.86 -13.70 -11.59
N ILE A 161 -16.11 -12.55 -12.22
CA ILE A 161 -17.44 -11.93 -12.28
C ILE A 161 -18.43 -12.76 -13.12
N ARG A 162 -17.95 -13.66 -13.98
CA ARG A 162 -18.78 -14.54 -14.81
C ARG A 162 -19.15 -15.85 -14.11
N ILE A 163 -18.45 -16.22 -13.05
CA ILE A 163 -18.65 -17.50 -12.35
C ILE A 163 -19.40 -17.23 -11.04
N PRO A 164 -20.65 -17.70 -10.88
CA PRO A 164 -21.49 -17.36 -9.73
C PRO A 164 -20.91 -17.83 -8.38
N PHE A 165 -20.15 -18.94 -8.38
CA PHE A 165 -19.46 -19.42 -7.19
C PHE A 165 -18.34 -18.48 -6.72
N LEU A 166 -17.55 -17.95 -7.65
CA LEU A 166 -16.49 -16.99 -7.32
C LEU A 166 -17.09 -15.66 -6.87
N CYS A 167 -18.17 -15.21 -7.50
CA CYS A 167 -18.91 -14.02 -7.06
C CYS A 167 -19.39 -14.11 -5.60
N PHE A 168 -19.84 -15.29 -5.16
CA PHE A 168 -20.22 -15.51 -3.77
C PHE A 168 -19.02 -15.40 -2.83
N LEU A 169 -17.90 -16.05 -3.15
CA LEU A 169 -16.67 -15.98 -2.34
C LEU A 169 -16.08 -14.57 -2.27
N THR A 170 -16.17 -13.80 -3.35
CA THR A 170 -15.59 -12.46 -3.44
C THR A 170 -16.57 -11.36 -3.02
N GLY A 171 -17.79 -11.70 -2.59
CA GLY A 171 -18.81 -10.75 -2.16
C GLY A 171 -19.29 -9.79 -3.27
N THR A 172 -19.04 -10.13 -4.54
CA THR A 172 -19.37 -9.27 -5.68
C THR A 172 -20.66 -9.72 -6.35
N LYS A 173 -21.55 -8.77 -6.70
CA LYS A 173 -22.79 -9.09 -7.41
C LYS A 173 -22.46 -9.60 -8.82
N SER A 174 -22.90 -10.82 -9.13
CA SER A 174 -22.75 -11.40 -10.47
C SER A 174 -23.43 -10.51 -11.51
N ARG A 175 -22.77 -10.32 -12.64
CA ARG A 175 -23.34 -9.63 -13.79
C ARG A 175 -24.35 -10.59 -14.43
N SER A 176 -25.59 -10.59 -13.93
CA SER A 176 -26.71 -11.19 -14.66
C SER A 176 -26.74 -10.53 -16.04
N LYS A 177 -26.62 -11.35 -17.08
CA LYS A 177 -27.14 -10.97 -18.38
C LYS A 177 -28.64 -10.72 -18.26
#